data_AF-A0A8J5CFY4-F1
#
_entry.id   AF-A0A8J5CFY4-F1
#
_cell.length_a   1.000
_cell.length_b   1.000
_cell.length_c   1.000
_cell.angle_alpha   90.00
_cell.angle_beta   90.00
_cell.angle_gamma   90.00
#
_symmetry.space_group_name_H-M   'P 1'
#
loop_
_entity.id
_entity.type
_entity.pdbx_description
1 polymer ?
#
loop_
_entity_poly.entity_id
_entity_poly.type
_entity_poly.pdbx_seq_one_letter_code
_entity_poly.pdbx_strand_id
1 'polypeptide(L)'
;MPNNQQHPPPAPGPAPPAAPPQPPQVQVTTQGVGQLAAQESPAPAPVPAPLPSPAFQQPAGVGQQAPNPSEDSFGPALQWASFIFGRSDKFGDFRLPNIALGIFQGQWDNDAILRTAAAYGRIRVLAQRLTEEYSQTLMALGEVLMVDKIDPSKVLAQVAAQAAFIGDITAVFPITGKQFLTSAAREYPTAVAAGGALAAHAALLPADITTAPQAPLTPLAAMDFLQWLTPYITDAAKGTELLVWMLCSLSKQGTTSTAFETKVVDAISAEFGVTISIPPGVVKAIWHEYGGLINETNIKVIFDRWIGFLPPNALRTRLTMEQEAAGGKLTTFITIVRAMENHPRFNWTAITQLFPAEWTNFQTAIAAVGDNRFYGYKKDLGAVRSTQYKSLGYIAKELMVKVSGEASLNRHAGFTRSTAFKATIDKMVVNYLRVGRQLGIQHYIVPAGITAYQAYDDPVVGVVVNSPFTALFGANLAN
;
A
#
# COMPACT_ATOMS: atom_id res chain seq x y z
N MET A 1 30.95 -22.22 67.38
CA MET A 1 31.99 -21.83 66.41
C MET A 1 31.45 -22.05 65.00
N PRO A 2 31.07 -21.00 64.26
CA PRO A 2 30.67 -21.13 62.87
C PRO A 2 31.85 -20.88 61.93
N ASN A 3 31.92 -21.73 60.90
CA ASN A 3 33.00 -21.84 59.94
C ASN A 3 32.84 -20.76 58.84
N ASN A 4 33.77 -19.81 58.79
CA ASN A 4 33.75 -18.68 57.86
C ASN A 4 34.59 -19.06 56.62
N GLN A 5 33.96 -19.66 55.60
CA GLN A 5 34.63 -19.94 54.34
C GLN A 5 34.61 -18.70 53.45
N GLN A 6 35.78 -18.08 53.27
CA GLN A 6 36.02 -17.01 52.31
C GLN A 6 36.11 -17.60 50.90
N HIS A 7 35.22 -17.18 50.00
CA HIS A 7 35.37 -17.44 48.57
C HIS A 7 36.46 -16.55 47.97
N PRO A 8 37.34 -17.09 47.10
CA PRO A 8 38.33 -16.29 46.39
C PRO A 8 37.67 -15.40 45.32
N PRO A 9 38.26 -14.23 45.04
CA PRO A 9 37.72 -13.30 44.04
C PRO A 9 37.84 -13.87 42.61
N PRO A 10 36.90 -13.51 41.71
CA PRO A 10 36.90 -13.97 40.33
C PRO A 10 38.09 -13.41 39.55
N ALA A 11 38.62 -14.23 38.63
CA ALA A 11 39.72 -13.85 37.74
C ALA A 11 39.31 -12.73 36.77
N PRO A 12 40.24 -11.80 36.44
CA PRO A 12 39.97 -10.73 35.49
C PRO A 12 39.73 -11.30 34.09
N GLY A 13 38.66 -10.82 33.45
CA GLY A 13 38.29 -11.19 32.08
C GLY A 13 39.29 -10.66 31.04
N PRO A 14 39.32 -11.25 29.84
CA PRO A 14 40.23 -10.85 28.77
C PRO A 14 39.92 -9.43 28.27
N ALA A 15 40.98 -8.67 28.00
CA ALA A 15 40.88 -7.31 27.48
C ALA A 15 40.21 -7.29 26.10
N PRO A 16 39.36 -6.27 25.81
CA PRO A 16 38.70 -6.15 24.51
C PRO A 16 39.73 -5.87 23.39
N PRO A 17 39.46 -6.34 22.17
CA PRO A 17 40.34 -6.12 21.02
C PRO A 17 40.40 -4.64 20.63
N ALA A 18 41.58 -4.20 20.21
CA ALA A 18 41.86 -2.84 19.78
C ALA A 18 41.01 -2.45 18.55
N ALA A 19 40.51 -1.21 18.55
CA ALA A 19 39.73 -0.66 17.45
C ALA A 19 40.59 -0.51 16.18
N PRO A 20 40.03 -0.77 14.99
CA PRO A 20 40.73 -0.59 13.73
C PRO A 20 40.99 0.91 13.42
N PRO A 21 42.09 1.22 12.72
CA PRO A 21 42.48 2.60 12.41
C PRO A 21 41.49 3.25 11.44
N GLN A 22 41.13 4.51 11.72
CA GLN A 22 40.28 5.31 10.84
C GLN A 22 41.04 5.76 9.58
N PRO A 23 40.39 5.77 8.40
CA PRO A 23 40.98 6.28 7.17
C PRO A 23 41.13 7.82 7.21
N PRO A 24 42.11 8.38 6.48
CA PRO A 24 42.41 9.81 6.49
C PRO A 24 41.27 10.64 5.89
N GLN A 25 40.88 11.71 6.60
CA GLN A 25 39.91 12.68 6.10
C GLN A 25 40.57 13.64 5.10
N VAL A 26 39.97 13.74 3.91
CA VAL A 26 40.34 14.72 2.89
C VAL A 26 39.66 16.04 3.21
N GLN A 27 40.46 17.06 3.53
CA GLN A 27 39.98 18.44 3.66
C GLN A 27 39.83 19.07 2.28
N VAL A 28 38.62 19.51 1.94
CA VAL A 28 38.35 20.33 0.75
C VAL A 28 38.40 21.80 1.15
N THR A 29 39.49 22.46 0.79
CA THR A 29 39.66 23.91 0.87
C THR A 29 38.87 24.58 -0.25
N THR A 30 37.93 25.46 0.09
CA THR A 30 37.26 26.34 -0.88
C THR A 30 37.83 27.74 -0.72
N GLN A 31 38.67 28.17 -1.68
CA GLN A 31 39.07 29.57 -1.83
C GLN A 31 38.45 30.12 -3.12
N GLY A 32 37.77 31.27 -2.99
CA GLY A 32 37.07 31.95 -4.07
C GLY A 32 37.91 33.01 -4.77
N VAL A 33 37.41 33.46 -5.92
CA VAL A 33 37.67 34.70 -6.66
C VAL A 33 36.50 34.79 -7.67
N GLY A 34 35.85 35.91 -8.01
CA GLY A 34 36.03 37.32 -7.73
C GLY A 34 34.95 38.12 -8.48
N GLN A 35 34.86 39.40 -8.12
CA GLN A 35 33.97 40.43 -8.63
C GLN A 35 34.06 40.62 -10.15
N LEU A 36 32.93 40.94 -10.80
CA LEU A 36 32.88 41.75 -12.01
C LEU A 36 31.60 42.60 -12.03
N ALA A 37 31.73 43.72 -12.74
CA ALA A 37 31.08 44.99 -12.48
C ALA A 37 29.75 45.22 -13.23
N ALA A 38 29.13 46.33 -12.86
CA ALA A 38 27.91 46.93 -13.39
C ALA A 38 27.87 47.05 -14.92
N GLN A 39 26.68 46.83 -15.48
CA GLN A 39 26.26 47.36 -16.78
C GLN A 39 24.73 47.52 -16.83
N GLU A 40 24.32 48.45 -17.68
CA GLU A 40 23.17 49.34 -17.54
C GLU A 40 21.82 48.72 -17.97
N SER A 41 20.74 49.29 -17.41
CA SER A 41 19.35 49.03 -17.80
C SER A 41 19.00 49.59 -19.18
N PRO A 42 18.23 48.86 -20.00
CA PRO A 42 17.39 49.46 -21.04
C PRO A 42 15.93 49.58 -20.59
N ALA A 43 15.31 50.65 -21.12
CA ALA A 43 13.97 51.18 -20.86
C ALA A 43 12.79 50.19 -21.05
N PRO A 44 11.63 50.46 -20.41
CA PRO A 44 10.44 49.61 -20.50
C PRO A 44 9.76 49.67 -21.88
N ALA A 45 9.34 48.50 -22.35
CA ALA A 45 8.53 48.33 -23.56
C ALA A 45 7.09 48.87 -23.37
N PRO A 46 6.43 49.34 -24.45
CA PRO A 46 5.12 49.97 -24.38
C PRO A 46 3.98 48.98 -24.09
N VAL A 47 3.01 49.49 -23.31
CA VAL A 47 1.76 48.83 -22.90
C VAL A 47 0.84 48.57 -24.11
N PRO A 48 0.38 47.33 -24.36
CA PRO A 48 -0.63 47.07 -25.37
C PRO A 48 -2.04 47.49 -24.89
N ALA A 49 -2.82 48.03 -25.82
CA ALA A 49 -4.15 48.59 -25.62
C ALA A 49 -5.19 47.57 -25.09
N PRO A 50 -6.23 48.03 -24.36
CA PRO A 50 -7.28 47.16 -23.83
C PRO A 50 -8.18 46.60 -24.94
N LEU A 51 -8.39 45.28 -24.91
CA LEU A 51 -9.36 44.58 -25.76
C LEU A 51 -10.80 44.92 -25.35
N PRO A 52 -11.74 45.05 -26.30
CA PRO A 52 -13.14 45.35 -26.02
C PRO A 52 -13.85 44.16 -25.36
N SER A 53 -14.63 44.46 -24.32
CA SER A 53 -15.48 43.49 -23.61
C SER A 53 -16.57 42.92 -24.52
N PRO A 54 -16.72 41.59 -24.63
CA PRO A 54 -17.88 41.00 -25.28
C PRO A 54 -19.10 41.05 -24.36
N ALA A 55 -20.21 41.51 -24.93
CA ALA A 55 -21.51 41.65 -24.31
C ALA A 55 -22.05 40.32 -23.75
N PHE A 56 -22.56 40.37 -22.52
CA PHE A 56 -23.39 39.31 -21.94
C PHE A 56 -24.71 39.22 -22.70
N GLN A 57 -24.88 38.16 -23.49
CA GLN A 57 -26.20 37.68 -23.91
C GLN A 57 -26.73 36.74 -22.82
N GLN A 58 -27.83 37.12 -22.18
CA GLN A 58 -28.67 36.16 -21.45
C GLN A 58 -29.39 35.26 -22.46
N PRO A 59 -29.57 33.96 -22.14
CA PRO A 59 -30.80 33.30 -22.49
C PRO A 59 -31.55 32.75 -21.27
N ALA A 60 -32.86 32.93 -21.39
CA ALA A 60 -33.94 32.46 -20.55
C ALA A 60 -33.95 30.93 -20.31
N GLY A 61 -34.63 30.52 -19.24
CA GLY A 61 -35.25 29.18 -19.18
C GLY A 61 -35.13 28.48 -17.84
N VAL A 62 -36.00 28.84 -16.90
CA VAL A 62 -36.33 28.00 -15.74
C VAL A 62 -37.15 26.81 -16.26
N GLY A 63 -36.70 25.58 -15.97
CA GLY A 63 -37.54 24.39 -16.03
C GLY A 63 -37.09 23.30 -17.01
N GLN A 64 -36.23 22.40 -16.55
CA GLN A 64 -36.39 20.94 -16.62
C GLN A 64 -35.14 20.30 -16.01
N GLN A 65 -35.33 19.60 -14.90
CA GLN A 65 -34.27 18.83 -14.25
C GLN A 65 -33.92 17.67 -15.21
N ALA A 66 -32.68 17.68 -15.73
CA ALA A 66 -32.19 16.58 -16.55
C ALA A 66 -32.30 15.26 -15.75
N PRO A 67 -32.65 14.13 -16.39
CA PRO A 67 -32.69 12.85 -15.71
C PRO A 67 -31.32 12.59 -15.07
N ASN A 68 -31.33 12.14 -13.81
CA ASN A 68 -30.11 11.72 -13.12
C ASN A 68 -29.37 10.72 -14.02
N PRO A 69 -28.07 10.93 -14.29
CA PRO A 69 -27.28 9.96 -15.03
C PRO A 69 -27.38 8.61 -14.32
N SER A 70 -27.76 7.55 -15.05
CA SER A 70 -27.82 6.18 -14.53
C SER A 70 -26.46 5.79 -13.94
N GLU A 71 -26.45 5.08 -12.80
CA GLU A 71 -25.25 4.70 -12.03
C GLU A 71 -24.14 4.01 -12.87
N ASP A 72 -24.49 3.46 -14.03
CA ASP A 72 -23.57 2.84 -15.00
C ASP A 72 -22.77 3.82 -15.88
N SER A 73 -23.05 5.13 -15.81
CA SER A 73 -22.42 6.14 -16.68
C SER A 73 -21.17 6.81 -16.09
N PHE A 74 -20.85 6.52 -14.84
CA PHE A 74 -19.66 7.04 -14.17
C PHE A 74 -18.43 6.22 -14.56
N GLY A 75 -17.40 6.86 -15.12
CA GLY A 75 -16.15 6.19 -15.44
C GLY A 75 -15.56 5.48 -14.21
N PRO A 76 -14.74 4.42 -14.37
CA PRO A 76 -14.30 3.53 -13.29
C PRO A 76 -13.65 4.25 -12.10
N ALA A 77 -13.00 5.38 -12.38
CA ALA A 77 -12.37 6.19 -11.36
C ALA A 77 -13.39 6.98 -10.51
N LEU A 78 -14.49 7.49 -11.07
CA LEU A 78 -15.54 8.23 -10.34
C LEU A 78 -16.44 7.29 -9.50
N GLN A 79 -16.58 6.03 -9.92
CA GLN A 79 -17.21 4.97 -9.13
C GLN A 79 -16.38 4.58 -7.89
N TRP A 80 -15.07 4.80 -7.91
CA TRP A 80 -14.17 4.33 -6.87
C TRP A 80 -14.18 5.18 -5.60
N ALA A 81 -14.02 6.50 -5.71
CA ALA A 81 -13.97 7.34 -4.52
C ALA A 81 -15.37 7.72 -4.00
N SER A 82 -16.40 7.68 -4.85
CA SER A 82 -17.79 7.60 -4.38
C SER A 82 -18.07 6.33 -3.57
N PHE A 83 -17.48 5.19 -3.92
CA PHE A 83 -17.66 3.93 -3.19
C PHE A 83 -16.89 3.90 -1.86
N ILE A 84 -15.62 4.33 -1.84
CA ILE A 84 -14.79 4.30 -0.63
C ILE A 84 -15.22 5.38 0.39
N PHE A 85 -15.32 6.63 -0.03
CA PHE A 85 -15.61 7.73 0.89
C PHE A 85 -17.11 8.00 1.06
N GLY A 86 -17.94 7.53 0.12
CA GLY A 86 -19.39 7.78 0.13
C GLY A 86 -20.23 6.82 0.98
N ARG A 87 -19.66 5.69 1.45
CA ARG A 87 -20.42 4.60 2.11
C ARG A 87 -20.19 4.42 3.61
N SER A 88 -19.14 4.98 4.19
CA SER A 88 -18.93 4.89 5.64
C SER A 88 -19.50 6.13 6.33
N ASP A 89 -20.55 5.94 7.14
CA ASP A 89 -21.13 7.01 7.95
C ASP A 89 -20.14 7.54 9.00
N LYS A 90 -19.15 6.73 9.39
CA LYS A 90 -18.06 7.14 10.27
C LYS A 90 -17.20 8.26 9.67
N PHE A 91 -17.22 8.40 8.35
CA PHE A 91 -16.36 9.32 7.59
C PHE A 91 -17.17 10.31 6.75
N GLY A 92 -18.49 10.42 7.00
CA GLY A 92 -19.35 11.40 6.34
C GLY A 92 -18.84 12.85 6.49
N ASP A 93 -18.15 13.12 7.59
CA ASP A 93 -17.57 14.43 7.92
C ASP A 93 -16.21 14.68 7.25
N PHE A 94 -15.56 13.65 6.72
CA PHE A 94 -14.15 13.74 6.30
C PHE A 94 -13.98 14.55 5.01
N ARG A 95 -15.06 14.75 4.24
CA ARG A 95 -15.00 15.11 2.83
C ARG A 95 -14.82 16.60 2.61
N LEU A 96 -13.57 17.07 2.56
CA LEU A 96 -13.21 18.45 2.25
C LEU A 96 -13.07 18.64 0.72
N PRO A 97 -13.99 19.32 -0.01
CA PRO A 97 -14.08 19.33 -1.48
C PRO A 97 -12.92 19.94 -2.27
N ASN A 98 -11.82 20.32 -1.65
CA ASN A 98 -11.19 21.64 -1.80
C ASN A 98 -11.76 22.61 -0.78
N ILE A 99 -11.05 22.77 0.32
CA ILE A 99 -10.98 24.10 0.92
C ILE A 99 -10.41 25.00 -0.19
N ALA A 100 -11.17 26.00 -0.64
CA ALA A 100 -10.85 26.85 -1.82
C ALA A 100 -9.56 27.68 -1.74
N LEU A 101 -8.67 27.34 -0.82
CA LEU A 101 -7.32 27.85 -0.68
C LEU A 101 -6.27 27.02 -1.45
N GLY A 102 -6.68 26.00 -2.21
CA GLY A 102 -5.74 25.15 -2.94
C GLY A 102 -4.88 24.25 -2.05
N ILE A 103 -5.33 24.01 -0.82
CA ILE A 103 -4.57 23.36 0.27
C ILE A 103 -4.05 21.96 -0.09
N PHE A 104 -4.85 21.23 -0.86
CA PHE A 104 -4.52 19.92 -1.40
C PHE A 104 -4.46 19.96 -2.93
N GLN A 105 -4.37 21.16 -3.52
CA GLN A 105 -4.18 21.36 -4.94
C GLN A 105 -2.69 21.43 -5.24
N GLY A 106 -2.19 20.38 -5.87
CA GLY A 106 -0.85 20.33 -6.41
C GLY A 106 -0.61 18.97 -7.05
N GLN A 107 0.55 18.79 -7.66
CA GLN A 107 0.89 17.47 -8.18
C GLN A 107 1.14 16.50 -7.03
N TRP A 108 0.61 15.29 -7.16
CA TRP A 108 0.57 14.28 -6.11
C TRP A 108 1.94 13.68 -5.76
N ASP A 109 2.94 13.93 -6.60
CA ASP A 109 4.35 13.66 -6.35
C ASP A 109 5.00 14.69 -5.42
N ASN A 110 4.25 15.74 -5.03
CA ASN A 110 4.69 16.69 -4.03
C ASN A 110 4.62 16.07 -2.62
N ASP A 111 5.77 15.63 -2.12
CA ASP A 111 5.98 15.08 -0.77
C ASP A 111 5.37 15.97 0.33
N ALA A 112 5.41 17.30 0.17
CA ALA A 112 4.83 18.22 1.14
C ALA A 112 3.31 18.05 1.26
N ILE A 113 2.60 17.87 0.14
CA ILE A 113 1.14 17.69 0.14
C ILE A 113 0.76 16.37 0.82
N LEU A 114 1.49 15.29 0.51
CA LEU A 114 1.25 13.99 1.14
C LEU A 114 1.49 14.06 2.65
N ARG A 115 2.58 14.68 3.09
CA ARG A 115 2.85 14.86 4.52
C ARG A 115 1.81 15.74 5.19
N THR A 116 1.40 16.83 4.57
CA THR A 116 0.36 17.72 5.12
C THR A 116 -0.99 17.01 5.23
N ALA A 117 -1.35 16.18 4.25
CA ALA A 117 -2.54 15.34 4.32
C ALA A 117 -2.44 14.32 5.45
N ALA A 118 -1.31 13.62 5.56
CA ALA A 118 -1.06 12.68 6.65
C ALA A 118 -1.13 13.36 8.02
N ALA A 119 -0.51 14.53 8.16
CA ALA A 119 -0.53 15.33 9.38
C ALA A 119 -1.97 15.72 9.76
N TYR A 120 -2.76 16.15 8.78
CA TYR A 120 -4.17 16.47 8.99
C TYR A 120 -4.98 15.26 9.45
N GLY A 121 -4.77 14.09 8.83
CA GLY A 121 -5.43 12.86 9.25
C GLY A 121 -5.17 12.50 10.72
N ARG A 122 -3.94 12.71 11.21
CA ARG A 122 -3.61 12.49 12.64
C ARG A 122 -4.22 13.53 13.57
N ILE A 123 -4.25 14.80 13.17
CA ILE A 123 -4.95 15.85 13.92
C ILE A 123 -6.43 15.51 14.05
N ARG A 124 -7.04 15.00 12.98
CA ARG A 124 -8.45 14.66 12.99
C ARG A 124 -8.78 13.47 13.88
N VAL A 125 -7.92 12.44 13.90
CA VAL A 125 -8.01 11.32 14.87
C VAL A 125 -8.12 11.85 16.28
N LEU A 126 -7.23 12.79 16.61
CA LEU A 126 -7.19 13.42 17.92
C LEU A 126 -8.45 14.26 18.19
N ALA A 127 -8.86 15.10 17.24
CA ALA A 127 -10.02 15.98 17.37
C ALA A 127 -11.32 15.18 17.58
N GLN A 128 -11.49 14.11 16.80
CA GLN A 128 -12.66 13.24 16.83
C GLN A 128 -12.55 12.10 17.85
N ARG A 129 -11.43 12.01 18.58
CA ARG A 129 -11.14 10.96 19.58
C ARG A 129 -11.25 9.55 18.99
N LEU A 130 -10.79 9.40 17.76
CA LEU A 130 -10.76 8.12 17.07
C LEU A 130 -9.61 7.26 17.61
N THR A 131 -9.80 5.95 17.60
CA THR A 131 -8.80 4.99 18.13
C THR A 131 -7.84 4.48 17.06
N GLU A 132 -8.06 4.81 15.79
CA GLU A 132 -7.33 4.25 14.65
C GLU A 132 -6.47 5.28 13.92
N GLU A 133 -5.38 5.73 14.55
CA GLU A 133 -4.53 6.81 14.03
C GLU A 133 -4.09 6.60 12.57
N TYR A 134 -3.63 5.39 12.24
CA TYR A 134 -3.06 5.11 10.93
C TYR A 134 -4.08 4.99 9.80
N SER A 135 -5.27 4.42 10.06
CA SER A 135 -6.30 4.26 9.02
C SER A 135 -6.87 5.61 8.59
N GLN A 136 -7.01 6.52 9.55
CA GLN A 136 -7.43 7.91 9.32
C GLN A 136 -6.33 8.78 8.69
N THR A 137 -5.06 8.57 9.05
CA THR A 137 -3.92 9.20 8.37
C THR A 137 -3.95 8.87 6.87
N LEU A 138 -4.19 7.60 6.55
CA LEU A 138 -4.32 7.13 5.17
C LEU A 138 -5.65 7.54 4.52
N MET A 139 -6.67 7.86 5.32
CA MET A 139 -7.92 8.45 4.82
C MET A 139 -7.70 9.85 4.32
N ALA A 140 -7.03 10.69 5.13
CA ALA A 140 -6.69 12.03 4.71
C ALA A 140 -5.83 12.00 3.45
N LEU A 141 -4.85 11.10 3.37
CA LEU A 141 -4.09 10.88 2.15
C LEU A 141 -4.99 10.44 0.99
N GLY A 142 -5.90 9.50 1.23
CA GLY A 142 -6.83 9.00 0.23
C GLY A 142 -7.77 10.07 -0.30
N GLU A 143 -8.42 10.85 0.57
CA GLU A 143 -9.31 11.91 0.14
C GLU A 143 -8.61 12.99 -0.65
N VAL A 144 -7.43 13.36 -0.18
CA VAL A 144 -6.53 14.28 -0.85
C VAL A 144 -6.26 13.68 -2.24
N LEU A 145 -5.64 12.51 -2.32
CA LEU A 145 -5.30 11.81 -3.57
C LEU A 145 -6.47 11.52 -4.52
N MET A 146 -7.72 11.57 -4.07
CA MET A 146 -8.88 11.08 -4.81
C MET A 146 -10.04 12.07 -4.91
N VAL A 147 -9.83 13.34 -4.55
CA VAL A 147 -10.91 14.34 -4.44
C VAL A 147 -11.77 14.45 -5.70
N ASP A 148 -11.16 14.32 -6.89
CA ASP A 148 -11.82 14.42 -8.19
C ASP A 148 -12.70 13.21 -8.53
N LYS A 149 -12.62 12.16 -7.71
CA LYS A 149 -13.30 10.89 -7.89
C LYS A 149 -14.37 10.63 -6.82
N ILE A 150 -14.46 11.47 -5.78
CA ILE A 150 -15.50 11.37 -4.74
C ILE A 150 -16.82 11.85 -5.34
N ASP A 151 -17.92 11.14 -5.07
CA ASP A 151 -19.26 11.61 -5.45
C ASP A 151 -19.50 13.00 -4.84
N PRO A 152 -19.77 14.05 -5.64
CA PRO A 152 -19.97 15.40 -5.14
C PRO A 152 -21.05 15.52 -4.08
N SER A 153 -22.09 14.67 -4.11
CA SER A 153 -23.17 14.65 -3.11
C SER A 153 -22.70 14.19 -1.75
N LYS A 154 -21.58 13.48 -1.72
CA LYS A 154 -20.96 13.01 -0.50
C LYS A 154 -20.14 14.14 0.10
N VAL A 155 -19.54 15.00 -0.69
CA VAL A 155 -18.61 16.00 -0.20
C VAL A 155 -19.30 17.11 0.61
N LEU A 156 -18.70 17.53 1.73
CA LEU A 156 -19.25 18.63 2.52
C LEU A 156 -19.30 19.89 1.67
N ALA A 157 -20.34 20.70 1.82
CA ALA A 157 -20.35 22.04 1.25
C ALA A 157 -19.12 22.82 1.75
N GLN A 158 -18.52 23.65 0.89
CA GLN A 158 -17.25 24.32 1.16
C GLN A 158 -17.19 25.03 2.54
N VAL A 159 -18.28 25.70 2.93
CA VAL A 159 -18.37 26.39 4.23
C VAL A 159 -18.34 25.40 5.40
N ALA A 160 -19.07 24.28 5.30
CA ALA A 160 -19.08 23.24 6.32
C ALA A 160 -17.71 22.54 6.40
N ALA A 161 -17.07 22.30 5.25
CA ALA A 161 -15.73 21.77 5.17
C ALA A 161 -14.69 22.67 5.86
N GLN A 162 -14.73 23.98 5.59
CA GLN A 162 -13.87 24.97 6.26
C GLN A 162 -14.08 24.99 7.77
N ALA A 163 -15.34 24.96 8.22
CA ALA A 163 -15.67 24.95 9.64
C ALA A 163 -15.17 23.67 10.33
N ALA A 164 -15.33 22.50 9.69
CA ALA A 164 -14.81 21.24 10.21
C ALA A 164 -13.28 21.26 10.31
N PHE A 165 -12.59 21.72 9.26
CA PHE A 165 -11.14 21.86 9.24
C PHE A 165 -10.63 22.78 10.36
N ILE A 166 -11.24 23.96 10.52
CA ILE A 166 -10.92 24.87 11.62
C ILE A 166 -11.16 24.20 12.98
N GLY A 167 -12.28 23.50 13.15
CA GLY A 167 -12.61 22.78 14.38
C GLY A 167 -11.54 21.74 14.74
N ASP A 168 -11.09 20.94 13.77
CA ASP A 168 -10.05 19.93 13.95
C ASP A 168 -8.72 20.55 14.36
N ILE A 169 -8.27 21.60 13.66
CA ILE A 169 -7.03 22.32 14.01
C ILE A 169 -7.14 22.98 15.39
N THR A 170 -8.30 23.57 15.72
CA THR A 170 -8.55 24.17 17.04
C THR A 170 -8.45 23.13 18.16
N ALA A 171 -8.90 21.89 17.92
CA ALA A 171 -8.84 20.80 18.90
C ALA A 171 -7.41 20.28 19.19
N VAL A 172 -6.42 20.71 18.41
CA VAL A 172 -4.99 20.47 18.71
C VAL A 172 -4.55 21.29 19.92
N PHE A 173 -5.25 22.36 20.26
CA PHE A 173 -4.93 23.17 21.43
C PHE A 173 -5.70 22.71 22.68
N PRO A 174 -5.06 22.75 23.87
CA PRO A 174 -3.64 23.01 24.06
C PRO A 174 -2.79 21.85 23.53
N ILE A 175 -1.62 22.17 22.96
CA ILE A 175 -0.68 21.17 22.44
C ILE A 175 -0.08 20.36 23.60
N THR A 176 0.07 21.02 24.75
CA THR A 176 0.65 20.46 25.96
C THR A 176 -0.15 19.24 26.44
N GLY A 177 0.52 18.09 26.58
CA GLY A 177 -0.10 16.81 26.95
C GLY A 177 -0.28 15.84 25.77
N LYS A 178 -0.06 16.28 24.53
CA LYS A 178 -0.06 15.40 23.35
C LYS A 178 1.38 14.96 23.07
N GLN A 179 1.73 13.75 23.50
CA GLN A 179 3.12 13.25 23.47
C GLN A 179 3.77 13.38 22.08
N PHE A 180 3.01 13.12 21.02
CA PHE A 180 3.49 13.20 19.63
C PHE A 180 3.78 14.63 19.13
N LEU A 181 3.40 15.67 19.89
CA LEU A 181 3.64 17.08 19.57
C LEU A 181 4.64 17.77 20.51
N THR A 182 5.35 17.00 21.34
CA THR A 182 6.30 17.56 22.32
C THR A 182 7.41 18.41 21.68
N SER A 183 7.90 18.02 20.49
CA SER A 183 8.90 18.81 19.75
C SER A 183 8.30 20.10 19.20
N ALA A 184 7.13 20.03 18.56
CA ALA A 184 6.40 21.20 18.06
C ALA A 184 6.12 22.21 19.18
N ALA A 185 5.68 21.71 20.33
CA ALA A 185 5.42 22.50 21.53
C ALA A 185 6.64 23.35 21.95
N ARG A 186 7.85 22.79 21.87
CA ARG A 186 9.09 23.49 22.23
C ARG A 186 9.46 24.59 21.23
N GLU A 187 9.19 24.35 19.95
CA GLU A 187 9.63 25.23 18.85
C GLU A 187 8.61 26.32 18.50
N TYR A 188 7.37 26.17 18.96
CA TYR A 188 6.28 27.10 18.67
C TYR A 188 6.59 28.58 18.97
N PRO A 189 7.13 28.96 20.15
CA PRO A 189 7.40 30.37 20.45
C PRO A 189 8.41 30.99 19.46
N THR A 190 9.43 30.22 19.08
CA THR A 190 10.44 30.64 18.10
C THR A 190 9.83 30.79 16.71
N ALA A 191 8.97 29.84 16.30
CA ALA A 191 8.32 29.86 14.99
C ALA A 191 7.39 31.07 14.82
N VAL A 192 6.64 31.43 15.87
CA VAL A 192 5.77 32.62 15.87
C VAL A 192 6.60 33.92 15.82
N ALA A 193 7.78 33.94 16.42
CA ALA A 193 8.66 35.12 16.40
C ALA A 193 9.47 35.29 15.10
N ALA A 194 9.68 34.23 14.33
CA ALA A 194 10.59 34.20 13.17
C ALA A 194 10.09 34.95 11.91
N GLY A 195 8.90 35.56 11.93
CA GLY A 195 8.41 36.40 10.83
C GLY A 195 7.92 35.64 9.57
N GLY A 196 7.67 34.33 9.66
CA GLY A 196 7.14 33.51 8.57
C GLY A 196 5.60 33.51 8.46
N ALA A 197 5.03 32.57 7.70
CA ALA A 197 3.58 32.44 7.50
C ALA A 197 2.80 32.26 8.83
N LEU A 198 3.37 31.49 9.77
CA LEU A 198 2.82 31.34 11.12
C LEU A 198 2.80 32.67 11.90
N ALA A 199 3.86 33.48 11.76
CA ALA A 199 3.98 34.79 12.42
C ALA A 199 2.97 35.81 11.86
N ALA A 200 2.68 35.74 10.56
CA ALA A 200 1.66 36.58 9.92
C ALA A 200 0.26 36.38 10.54
N HIS A 201 0.02 35.20 11.13
CA HIS A 201 -1.24 34.84 11.80
C HIS A 201 -1.15 34.79 13.33
N ALA A 202 -0.06 35.30 13.93
CA ALA A 202 0.19 35.25 15.37
C ALA A 202 -0.96 35.82 16.22
N ALA A 203 -1.69 36.82 15.72
CA ALA A 203 -2.82 37.44 16.42
C ALA A 203 -4.03 36.51 16.58
N LEU A 204 -4.15 35.46 15.75
CA LEU A 204 -5.24 34.48 15.81
C LEU A 204 -4.82 33.21 16.55
N LEU A 205 -3.52 32.96 16.67
CA LEU A 205 -2.97 31.79 17.32
C LEU A 205 -2.74 32.05 18.82
N PRO A 206 -2.68 31.00 19.66
CA PRO A 206 -2.36 31.17 21.07
C PRO A 206 -0.99 31.81 21.28
N ALA A 207 -0.87 32.72 22.24
CA ALA A 207 0.43 33.26 22.65
C ALA A 207 1.34 32.18 23.26
N ASP A 208 0.72 31.14 23.84
CA ASP A 208 1.38 29.95 24.35
C ASP A 208 0.56 28.70 24.00
N ILE A 209 1.27 27.61 23.69
CA ILE A 209 0.73 26.29 23.32
C ILE A 209 -0.16 25.66 24.39
N THR A 210 -0.10 26.16 25.64
CA THR A 210 -0.90 25.69 26.79
C THR A 210 -2.31 26.27 26.80
N THR A 211 -2.61 27.21 25.89
CA THR A 211 -3.88 27.93 25.84
C THR A 211 -4.63 27.68 24.54
N ALA A 212 -5.96 27.85 24.58
CA ALA A 212 -6.78 27.82 23.38
C ALA A 212 -6.55 29.09 22.54
N PRO A 213 -6.88 29.08 21.23
CA PRO A 213 -6.82 30.27 20.39
C PRO A 213 -7.65 31.41 20.99
N GLN A 214 -7.12 32.63 20.96
CA GLN A 214 -7.81 33.80 21.53
C GLN A 214 -9.00 34.26 20.69
N ALA A 215 -9.00 33.91 19.41
CA ALA A 215 -10.07 34.15 18.46
C ALA A 215 -10.30 32.91 17.58
N PRO A 216 -11.48 32.75 16.96
CA PRO A 216 -11.70 31.70 15.96
C PRO A 216 -10.66 31.79 14.84
N LEU A 217 -10.02 30.66 14.52
CA LEU A 217 -9.05 30.62 13.43
C LEU A 217 -9.75 30.86 12.09
N THR A 218 -9.06 31.54 11.17
CA THR A 218 -9.45 31.58 9.76
C THR A 218 -8.96 30.30 9.06
N PRO A 219 -9.52 29.94 7.89
CA PRO A 219 -9.03 28.79 7.13
C PRO A 219 -7.53 28.88 6.78
N LEU A 220 -7.03 30.10 6.52
CA LEU A 220 -5.63 30.33 6.19
C LEU A 220 -4.71 30.19 7.42
N ALA A 221 -5.10 30.75 8.57
CA ALA A 221 -4.34 30.60 9.82
C ALA A 221 -4.28 29.12 10.27
N ALA A 222 -5.39 28.39 10.14
CA ALA A 222 -5.44 26.96 10.41
C ALA A 222 -4.54 26.16 9.47
N MET A 223 -4.39 26.60 8.22
CA MET A 223 -3.50 25.97 7.24
C MET A 223 -2.03 26.22 7.52
N ASP A 224 -1.63 27.47 7.76
CA ASP A 224 -0.24 27.80 8.08
C ASP A 224 0.21 27.07 9.35
N PHE A 225 -0.69 26.94 10.32
CA PHE A 225 -0.45 26.12 11.50
C PHE A 225 -0.28 24.64 11.17
N LEU A 226 -1.15 24.04 10.34
CA LEU A 226 -1.01 22.65 9.89
C LEU A 226 0.32 22.42 9.16
N GLN A 227 0.70 23.31 8.23
CA GLN A 227 1.93 23.21 7.46
C GLN A 227 3.15 23.28 8.38
N TRP A 228 3.15 24.22 9.34
CA TRP A 228 4.18 24.29 10.37
C TRP A 228 4.23 23.01 11.23
N LEU A 229 3.08 22.44 11.56
CA LEU A 229 2.99 21.24 12.40
C LEU A 229 3.41 19.95 11.66
N THR A 230 3.33 19.96 10.33
CA THR A 230 3.51 18.79 9.45
C THR A 230 4.84 18.04 9.70
N PRO A 231 6.02 18.71 9.76
CA PRO A 231 7.28 18.02 10.02
C PRO A 231 7.26 17.26 11.36
N TYR A 232 6.74 17.88 12.42
CA TYR A 232 6.72 17.27 13.76
C TYR A 232 5.79 16.07 13.88
N ILE A 233 4.68 16.07 13.12
CA ILE A 233 3.71 14.96 13.11
C ILE A 233 4.20 13.81 12.22
N THR A 234 4.84 14.13 11.10
CA THR A 234 5.21 13.15 10.07
C THR A 234 6.65 12.69 10.14
N ASP A 235 7.49 13.24 11.02
CA ASP A 235 8.87 12.75 11.23
C ASP A 235 8.93 11.26 11.57
N ALA A 236 7.87 10.69 12.15
CA ALA A 236 7.74 9.26 12.43
C ALA A 236 7.28 8.41 11.22
N ALA A 237 6.79 9.02 10.14
CA ALA A 237 6.25 8.33 8.97
C ALA A 237 6.65 9.03 7.66
N LYS A 238 7.61 8.46 6.93
CA LYS A 238 8.04 8.97 5.61
C LYS A 238 6.90 8.78 4.60
N GLY A 239 6.80 9.65 3.58
CA GLY A 239 5.82 9.49 2.49
C GLY A 239 5.87 8.09 1.85
N THR A 240 7.08 7.54 1.69
CA THR A 240 7.32 6.17 1.22
C THR A 240 6.70 5.10 2.12
N GLU A 241 6.72 5.27 3.44
CA GLU A 241 6.14 4.31 4.38
C GLU A 241 4.62 4.22 4.20
N LEU A 242 3.95 5.37 4.08
CA LEU A 242 2.51 5.45 3.89
C LEU A 242 2.06 4.72 2.61
N LEU A 243 2.79 4.93 1.50
CA LEU A 243 2.55 4.22 0.24
C LEU A 243 2.72 2.71 0.40
N VAL A 244 3.79 2.29 1.07
CA VAL A 244 4.08 0.87 1.30
C VAL A 244 3.04 0.22 2.21
N TRP A 245 2.59 0.90 3.27
CA TRP A 245 1.55 0.37 4.16
C TRP A 245 0.23 0.14 3.42
N MET A 246 -0.16 1.08 2.55
CA MET A 246 -1.34 0.93 1.71
C MET A 246 -1.19 -0.23 0.73
N LEU A 247 -0.09 -0.29 -0.02
CA LEU A 247 0.16 -1.36 -0.98
C LEU A 247 0.23 -2.74 -0.32
N CYS A 248 0.87 -2.86 0.85
CA CYS A 248 0.85 -4.07 1.66
C CYS A 248 -0.57 -4.44 2.07
N SER A 249 -1.35 -3.46 2.52
CA SER A 249 -2.74 -3.68 2.95
C SER A 249 -3.63 -4.18 1.82
N LEU A 250 -3.53 -3.56 0.64
CA LEU A 250 -4.23 -4.00 -0.56
C LEU A 250 -3.79 -5.42 -0.94
N SER A 251 -2.48 -5.61 -1.19
CA SER A 251 -1.92 -6.88 -1.70
C SER A 251 -2.22 -8.06 -0.79
N LYS A 252 -2.18 -7.87 0.54
CA LYS A 252 -2.39 -8.93 1.53
C LYS A 252 -3.75 -8.91 2.20
N GLN A 253 -4.65 -8.03 1.76
CA GLN A 253 -6.00 -7.89 2.30
C GLN A 253 -6.01 -7.82 3.84
N GLY A 254 -5.11 -7.02 4.40
CA GLY A 254 -4.94 -6.85 5.86
C GLY A 254 -4.25 -7.99 6.60
N THR A 255 -3.82 -9.05 5.91
CA THR A 255 -3.19 -10.24 6.50
C THR A 255 -1.72 -10.39 6.09
N THR A 256 -0.84 -9.65 6.76
CA THR A 256 0.61 -9.74 6.55
C THR A 256 1.27 -10.73 7.52
N SER A 257 2.40 -11.28 7.10
CA SER A 257 3.32 -12.00 7.97
C SER A 257 4.60 -11.18 8.15
N THR A 258 5.29 -11.34 9.27
CA THR A 258 6.57 -10.66 9.52
C THR A 258 7.58 -10.95 8.41
N ALA A 259 7.61 -12.18 7.89
CA ALA A 259 8.50 -12.54 6.78
C ALA A 259 8.19 -11.75 5.49
N PHE A 260 6.91 -11.48 5.22
CA PHE A 260 6.51 -10.65 4.09
C PHE A 260 6.87 -9.18 4.34
N GLU A 261 6.60 -8.66 5.53
CA GLU A 261 6.95 -7.29 5.91
C GLU A 261 8.46 -7.05 5.79
N THR A 262 9.29 -7.94 6.33
CA THR A 262 10.75 -7.91 6.18
C THR A 262 11.16 -7.94 4.71
N LYS A 263 10.58 -8.84 3.90
CA LYS A 263 10.86 -8.91 2.46
C LYS A 263 10.61 -7.57 1.75
N VAL A 264 9.50 -6.89 2.08
CA VAL A 264 9.16 -5.59 1.49
C VAL A 264 10.10 -4.49 1.97
N VAL A 265 10.39 -4.44 3.27
CA VAL A 265 11.33 -3.47 3.86
C VAL A 265 12.72 -3.62 3.26
N ASP A 266 13.22 -4.86 3.14
CA ASP A 266 14.53 -5.17 2.55
C ASP A 266 14.57 -4.78 1.06
N ALA A 267 13.47 -5.01 0.33
CA ALA A 267 13.38 -4.61 -1.08
C ALA A 267 13.47 -3.08 -1.23
N ILE A 268 12.69 -2.32 -0.45
CA ILE A 268 12.74 -0.86 -0.47
C ILE A 268 14.12 -0.34 -0.05
N SER A 269 14.70 -0.89 1.01
CA SER A 269 16.03 -0.50 1.48
C SER A 269 17.11 -0.75 0.42
N ALA A 270 17.06 -1.90 -0.26
CA ALA A 270 18.00 -2.24 -1.33
C ALA A 270 17.81 -1.37 -2.58
N GLU A 271 16.58 -1.00 -2.94
CA GLU A 271 16.28 -0.22 -4.15
C GLU A 271 16.51 1.29 -3.97
N PHE A 272 16.28 1.82 -2.76
CA PHE A 272 16.26 3.27 -2.51
C PHE A 272 17.28 3.75 -1.49
N GLY A 273 17.94 2.85 -0.75
CA GLY A 273 18.80 3.23 0.38
C GLY A 273 18.02 3.86 1.55
N VAL A 274 16.69 3.73 1.56
CA VAL A 274 15.83 4.28 2.60
C VAL A 274 15.33 3.14 3.48
N THR A 275 15.68 3.19 4.77
CA THR A 275 15.05 2.33 5.76
C THR A 275 13.65 2.83 6.05
N ILE A 276 12.69 1.92 5.92
CA ILE A 276 11.28 2.10 6.26
C ILE A 276 10.89 1.13 7.37
N SER A 277 9.84 1.45 8.11
CA SER A 277 9.21 0.59 9.10
C SER A 277 7.75 0.33 8.75
N ILE A 278 7.24 -0.85 9.07
CA ILE A 278 5.82 -1.20 8.99
C ILE A 278 5.34 -1.43 10.43
N PRO A 279 4.66 -0.45 11.05
CA PRO A 279 4.17 -0.60 12.42
C PRO A 279 3.24 -1.83 12.56
N PRO A 280 3.34 -2.58 13.67
CA PRO A 280 2.48 -3.74 13.89
C PRO A 280 1.00 -3.37 13.80
N GLY A 281 0.23 -4.14 13.03
CA GLY A 281 -1.21 -3.94 12.89
C GLY A 281 -1.63 -2.84 11.92
N VAL A 282 -0.70 -2.02 11.39
CA VAL A 282 -1.02 -0.93 10.46
C VAL A 282 -1.74 -1.44 9.22
N VAL A 283 -1.22 -2.50 8.61
CA VAL A 283 -1.78 -3.14 7.41
C VAL A 283 -3.21 -3.63 7.66
N LYS A 284 -3.44 -4.22 8.85
CA LYS A 284 -4.76 -4.72 9.25
C LYS A 284 -5.74 -3.59 9.50
N ALA A 285 -5.31 -2.51 10.16
CA ALA A 285 -6.14 -1.33 10.41
C ALA A 285 -6.59 -0.67 9.09
N ILE A 286 -5.66 -0.50 8.16
CA ILE A 286 -5.97 0.02 6.82
C ILE A 286 -7.02 -0.86 6.13
N TRP A 287 -6.82 -2.18 6.12
CA TRP A 287 -7.76 -3.09 5.47
C TRP A 287 -9.11 -3.15 6.19
N HIS A 288 -9.14 -3.00 7.51
CA HIS A 288 -10.39 -2.97 8.27
C HIS A 288 -11.30 -1.86 7.75
N GLU A 289 -10.72 -0.69 7.51
CA GLU A 289 -11.47 0.49 7.06
C GLU A 289 -11.76 0.46 5.55
N TYR A 290 -10.78 0.07 4.70
CA TYR A 290 -10.96 0.12 3.25
C TYR A 290 -11.43 -1.18 2.61
N GLY A 291 -11.15 -2.33 3.23
CA GLY A 291 -11.34 -3.65 2.63
C GLY A 291 -12.80 -3.98 2.29
N GLY A 292 -13.76 -3.46 3.07
CA GLY A 292 -15.19 -3.61 2.77
C GLY A 292 -15.65 -2.89 1.49
N LEU A 293 -14.82 -1.94 1.04
CA LEU A 293 -15.02 -1.03 -0.08
C LEU A 293 -14.19 -1.46 -1.31
N ILE A 294 -13.49 -2.58 -1.22
CA ILE A 294 -12.69 -3.14 -2.30
C ILE A 294 -13.35 -4.44 -2.77
N ASN A 295 -13.44 -4.62 -4.08
CA ASN A 295 -13.94 -5.83 -4.71
C ASN A 295 -13.16 -6.14 -5.99
N GLU A 296 -13.49 -7.25 -6.64
CA GLU A 296 -12.83 -7.75 -7.84
C GLU A 296 -12.96 -6.80 -9.06
N THR A 297 -13.98 -5.94 -9.07
CA THR A 297 -14.25 -5.02 -10.19
C THR A 297 -13.46 -3.72 -10.09
N ASN A 298 -13.24 -3.21 -8.87
CA ASN A 298 -12.59 -1.93 -8.67
C ASN A 298 -11.09 -2.06 -8.37
N ILE A 299 -10.65 -3.13 -7.70
CA ILE A 299 -9.29 -3.26 -7.17
C ILE A 299 -8.19 -3.05 -8.21
N LYS A 300 -8.38 -3.47 -9.48
CA LYS A 300 -7.40 -3.21 -10.53
C LYS A 300 -7.03 -1.73 -10.61
N VAL A 301 -8.05 -0.88 -10.70
CA VAL A 301 -7.88 0.57 -10.85
C VAL A 301 -7.22 1.16 -9.60
N ILE A 302 -7.64 0.70 -8.42
CA ILE A 302 -7.07 1.13 -7.13
C ILE A 302 -5.59 0.78 -7.08
N PHE A 303 -5.29 -0.48 -7.32
CA PHE A 303 -3.95 -1.04 -7.18
C PHE A 303 -2.99 -0.43 -8.20
N ASP A 304 -3.40 -0.35 -9.46
CA ASP A 304 -2.61 0.26 -10.54
C ASP A 304 -2.33 1.75 -10.26
N ARG A 305 -3.26 2.45 -9.60
CA ARG A 305 -3.02 3.83 -9.16
C ARG A 305 -1.99 3.91 -8.05
N TRP A 306 -2.15 3.13 -6.98
CA TRP A 306 -1.21 3.17 -5.85
C TRP A 306 0.19 2.71 -6.22
N ILE A 307 0.30 1.68 -7.06
CA ILE A 307 1.60 1.18 -7.51
C ILE A 307 2.28 2.15 -8.48
N GLY A 308 1.51 3.00 -9.18
CA GLY A 308 2.04 4.07 -10.02
C GLY A 308 2.79 5.16 -9.23
N PHE A 309 2.58 5.26 -7.92
CA PHE A 309 3.36 6.14 -7.05
C PHE A 309 4.72 5.57 -6.66
N LEU A 310 4.95 4.27 -6.86
CA LEU A 310 6.30 3.73 -6.70
C LEU A 310 7.17 4.19 -7.87
N PRO A 311 8.40 4.66 -7.61
CA PRO A 311 9.33 5.01 -8.66
C PRO A 311 9.51 3.87 -9.68
N PRO A 312 9.73 4.16 -10.98
CA PRO A 312 9.91 3.11 -11.98
C PRO A 312 11.04 2.12 -11.67
N ASN A 313 12.07 2.56 -10.95
CA ASN A 313 13.20 1.73 -10.50
C ASN A 313 12.89 0.84 -9.28
N ALA A 314 11.68 0.92 -8.70
CA ALA A 314 11.18 0.04 -7.61
C ALA A 314 10.79 -1.37 -8.10
N LEU A 315 11.51 -1.96 -9.05
CA LEU A 315 11.04 -3.13 -9.82
C LEU A 315 10.68 -4.33 -8.93
N ARG A 316 11.54 -4.68 -7.97
CA ARG A 316 11.32 -5.80 -7.05
C ARG A 316 10.13 -5.53 -6.13
N THR A 317 10.01 -4.30 -5.63
CA THR A 317 8.86 -3.93 -4.79
C THR A 317 7.56 -3.99 -5.59
N ARG A 318 7.53 -3.37 -6.79
CA ARG A 318 6.35 -3.37 -7.67
C ARG A 318 5.93 -4.78 -8.03
N LEU A 319 6.85 -5.61 -8.51
CA LEU A 319 6.56 -7.00 -8.87
C LEU A 319 6.06 -7.81 -7.67
N THR A 320 6.67 -7.62 -6.49
CA THR A 320 6.21 -8.29 -5.26
C THR A 320 4.77 -7.88 -4.92
N MET A 321 4.43 -6.60 -5.02
CA MET A 321 3.08 -6.11 -4.74
C MET A 321 2.08 -6.63 -5.78
N GLU A 322 2.39 -6.57 -7.07
CA GLU A 322 1.51 -7.06 -8.15
C GLU A 322 1.22 -8.55 -8.03
N GLN A 323 2.25 -9.36 -7.79
CA GLN A 323 2.09 -10.81 -7.63
C GLN A 323 1.18 -11.14 -6.46
N GLU A 324 1.32 -10.41 -5.36
CA GLU A 324 0.56 -10.66 -4.14
C GLU A 324 -0.88 -10.15 -4.28
N ALA A 325 -1.09 -9.02 -4.95
CA ALA A 325 -2.43 -8.55 -5.27
C ALA A 325 -3.16 -9.48 -6.24
N ALA A 326 -2.49 -9.97 -7.29
CA ALA A 326 -3.09 -10.92 -8.23
C ALA A 326 -3.34 -12.30 -7.60
N GLY A 327 -2.54 -12.68 -6.60
CA GLY A 327 -2.65 -13.98 -5.92
C GLY A 327 -3.52 -14.01 -4.67
N GLY A 328 -3.90 -12.85 -4.15
CA GLY A 328 -4.50 -12.69 -2.83
C GLY A 328 -5.70 -13.62 -2.60
N LYS A 329 -5.71 -14.36 -1.48
CA LYS A 329 -6.73 -15.38 -1.10
C LYS A 329 -6.92 -16.57 -2.05
N LEU A 330 -6.19 -16.64 -3.16
CA LEU A 330 -6.25 -17.74 -4.12
C LEU A 330 -5.04 -18.67 -4.04
N THR A 331 -4.20 -18.56 -2.99
CA THR A 331 -2.97 -19.34 -2.84
C THR A 331 -3.18 -20.83 -3.10
N THR A 332 -4.17 -21.47 -2.49
CA THR A 332 -4.42 -22.91 -2.70
C THR A 332 -4.79 -23.22 -4.16
N PHE A 333 -5.65 -22.40 -4.78
CA PHE A 333 -6.04 -22.56 -6.18
C PHE A 333 -4.82 -22.41 -7.10
N ILE A 334 -4.05 -21.33 -6.94
CA ILE A 334 -2.85 -21.05 -7.73
C ILE A 334 -1.81 -22.14 -7.54
N THR A 335 -1.62 -22.65 -6.32
CA THR A 335 -0.70 -23.77 -6.08
C THR A 335 -1.11 -25.04 -6.80
N ILE A 336 -2.42 -25.36 -6.89
CA ILE A 336 -2.89 -26.52 -7.66
C ILE A 336 -2.60 -26.34 -9.14
N VAL A 337 -2.95 -25.18 -9.72
CA VAL A 337 -2.67 -24.86 -11.13
C VAL A 337 -1.16 -24.98 -11.41
N ARG A 338 -0.31 -24.30 -10.62
CA ARG A 338 1.15 -24.35 -10.76
C ARG A 338 1.70 -25.76 -10.62
N ALA A 339 1.16 -26.59 -9.71
CA ALA A 339 1.60 -27.97 -9.56
C ALA A 339 1.26 -28.82 -10.80
N MET A 340 0.08 -28.61 -11.40
CA MET A 340 -0.30 -29.31 -12.63
C MET A 340 0.57 -28.89 -13.82
N GLU A 341 0.88 -27.59 -13.94
CA GLU A 341 1.74 -27.06 -15.00
C GLU A 341 3.20 -27.50 -14.86
N ASN A 342 3.75 -27.45 -13.64
CA ASN A 342 5.15 -27.80 -13.38
C ASN A 342 5.39 -29.31 -13.34
N HIS A 343 4.35 -30.10 -13.03
CA HIS A 343 4.43 -31.56 -12.90
C HIS A 343 3.36 -32.27 -13.75
N PRO A 344 3.38 -32.10 -15.09
CA PRO A 344 2.36 -32.68 -15.97
C PRO A 344 2.41 -34.21 -15.99
N ARG A 345 3.58 -34.79 -15.67
CA ARG A 345 3.80 -36.24 -15.59
C ARG A 345 3.40 -36.86 -14.24
N PHE A 346 3.00 -36.07 -13.25
CA PHE A 346 2.42 -36.61 -12.03
C PHE A 346 1.08 -37.28 -12.37
N ASN A 347 0.73 -38.37 -11.68
CA ASN A 347 -0.46 -39.17 -12.02
C ASN A 347 -1.76 -38.49 -11.55
N TRP A 348 -2.11 -37.37 -12.18
CA TRP A 348 -3.33 -36.62 -11.94
C TRP A 348 -4.60 -37.43 -12.28
N THR A 349 -4.50 -38.42 -13.16
CA THR A 349 -5.59 -39.38 -13.47
C THR A 349 -5.95 -40.26 -12.27
N ALA A 350 -4.96 -40.71 -11.49
CA ALA A 350 -5.26 -41.42 -10.25
C ALA A 350 -5.86 -40.47 -9.19
N ILE A 351 -5.41 -39.22 -9.14
CA ILE A 351 -5.96 -38.21 -8.20
C ILE A 351 -7.43 -37.90 -8.50
N THR A 352 -7.80 -37.75 -9.78
CA THR A 352 -9.18 -37.56 -10.22
C THR A 352 -10.09 -38.70 -9.77
N GLN A 353 -9.62 -39.94 -9.85
CA GLN A 353 -10.35 -41.12 -9.39
C GLN A 353 -10.49 -41.18 -7.86
N LEU A 354 -9.47 -40.75 -7.12
CA LEU A 354 -9.50 -40.71 -5.65
C LEU A 354 -10.40 -39.59 -5.10
N PHE A 355 -10.50 -38.45 -5.81
CA PHE A 355 -11.23 -37.27 -5.38
C PHE A 355 -12.13 -36.68 -6.48
N PRO A 356 -13.10 -37.44 -7.02
CA PRO A 356 -13.88 -37.02 -8.20
C PRO A 356 -14.72 -35.76 -7.93
N ALA A 357 -15.27 -35.62 -6.72
CA ALA A 357 -16.05 -34.45 -6.32
C ALA A 357 -15.18 -33.19 -6.19
N GLU A 358 -14.04 -33.26 -5.48
CA GLU A 358 -13.12 -32.13 -5.37
C GLU A 358 -12.55 -31.71 -6.73
N TRP A 359 -12.31 -32.67 -7.62
CA TRP A 359 -11.87 -32.39 -8.98
C TRP A 359 -12.91 -31.62 -9.79
N THR A 360 -14.16 -32.06 -9.75
CA THR A 360 -15.27 -31.37 -10.43
C THR A 360 -15.43 -29.94 -9.89
N ASN A 361 -15.32 -29.76 -8.57
CA ASN A 361 -15.33 -28.44 -7.95
C ASN A 361 -14.15 -27.58 -8.41
N PHE A 362 -12.96 -28.15 -8.52
CA PHE A 362 -11.77 -27.43 -8.99
C PHE A 362 -11.90 -27.01 -10.47
N GLN A 363 -12.45 -27.87 -11.34
CA GLN A 363 -12.75 -27.49 -12.73
C GLN A 363 -13.75 -26.32 -12.80
N THR A 364 -14.78 -26.34 -11.93
CA THR A 364 -15.72 -25.22 -11.80
C THR A 364 -15.01 -23.95 -11.32
N ALA A 365 -14.06 -24.08 -10.38
CA ALA A 365 -13.26 -22.96 -9.90
C ALA A 365 -12.37 -22.37 -11.00
N ILE A 366 -11.76 -23.19 -11.85
CA ILE A 366 -10.98 -22.74 -13.02
C ILE A 366 -11.85 -21.89 -13.94
N ALA A 367 -13.04 -22.40 -14.31
CA ALA A 367 -13.97 -21.68 -15.17
C ALA A 367 -14.45 -20.37 -14.53
N ALA A 368 -14.67 -20.34 -13.21
CA ALA A 368 -15.11 -19.16 -12.49
C ALA A 368 -14.04 -18.07 -12.38
N VAL A 369 -12.78 -18.44 -12.16
CA VAL A 369 -11.66 -17.48 -12.11
C VAL A 369 -11.43 -16.87 -13.48
N GLY A 370 -11.41 -17.69 -14.55
CA GLY A 370 -11.13 -17.22 -15.91
C GLY A 370 -9.88 -16.34 -15.94
N ASP A 371 -9.93 -15.24 -16.71
CA ASP A 371 -8.82 -14.27 -16.82
C ASP A 371 -8.82 -13.20 -15.70
N ASN A 372 -9.67 -13.34 -14.68
CA ASN A 372 -9.76 -12.37 -13.61
C ASN A 372 -8.65 -12.57 -12.57
N ARG A 373 -7.51 -11.90 -12.80
CA ARG A 373 -6.38 -11.85 -11.85
C ARG A 373 -6.73 -11.32 -10.46
N PHE A 374 -7.87 -10.65 -10.28
CA PHE A 374 -8.29 -10.10 -8.99
C PHE A 374 -9.49 -10.82 -8.38
N TYR A 375 -9.80 -12.03 -8.84
CA TYR A 375 -10.94 -12.80 -8.34
C TYR A 375 -10.92 -12.99 -6.81
N GLY A 376 -9.74 -13.01 -6.19
CA GLY A 376 -9.55 -13.10 -4.74
C GLY A 376 -10.11 -11.94 -3.91
N TYR A 377 -10.53 -10.84 -4.53
CA TYR A 377 -11.18 -9.70 -3.86
C TYR A 377 -12.70 -9.81 -3.83
N LYS A 378 -13.27 -10.85 -4.44
CA LYS A 378 -14.70 -11.11 -4.39
C LYS A 378 -15.14 -11.42 -2.95
N LYS A 379 -16.22 -10.77 -2.50
CA LYS A 379 -16.76 -10.95 -1.12
C LYS A 379 -17.16 -12.40 -0.85
N ASP A 380 -17.77 -13.07 -1.83
CA ASP A 380 -17.98 -14.50 -1.83
C ASP A 380 -17.22 -15.18 -2.98
N LEU A 381 -16.18 -15.93 -2.63
CA LEU A 381 -15.38 -16.69 -3.59
C LEU A 381 -16.20 -17.80 -4.28
N GLY A 382 -17.35 -18.20 -3.73
CA GLY A 382 -18.25 -19.16 -4.35
C GLY A 382 -17.60 -20.53 -4.52
N ALA A 383 -17.53 -21.01 -5.76
CA ALA A 383 -16.90 -22.28 -6.13
C ALA A 383 -15.36 -22.28 -5.94
N VAL A 384 -14.73 -21.11 -5.87
CA VAL A 384 -13.26 -20.96 -5.74
C VAL A 384 -12.81 -20.98 -4.26
N ARG A 385 -13.71 -21.29 -3.33
CA ARG A 385 -13.32 -21.49 -1.93
C ARG A 385 -12.41 -22.70 -1.82
N SER A 386 -11.22 -22.52 -1.24
CA SER A 386 -10.24 -23.61 -1.03
C SER A 386 -10.79 -24.78 -0.22
N THR A 387 -11.89 -24.57 0.52
CA THR A 387 -12.58 -25.63 1.26
C THR A 387 -13.25 -26.68 0.36
N GLN A 388 -13.48 -26.38 -0.92
CA GLN A 388 -14.13 -27.27 -1.88
C GLN A 388 -13.18 -28.29 -2.53
N TYR A 389 -11.86 -28.10 -2.37
CA TYR A 389 -10.81 -28.92 -2.97
C TYR A 389 -9.55 -29.01 -2.10
N LYS A 390 -9.75 -29.24 -0.79
CA LYS A 390 -8.68 -29.25 0.22
C LYS A 390 -7.62 -30.33 -0.04
N SER A 391 -8.04 -31.50 -0.52
CA SER A 391 -7.18 -32.65 -0.78
C SER A 391 -6.28 -32.38 -1.98
N LEU A 392 -6.83 -31.78 -3.05
CA LEU A 392 -6.04 -31.32 -4.18
C LEU A 392 -5.01 -30.28 -3.74
N GLY A 393 -5.40 -29.34 -2.88
CA GLY A 393 -4.50 -28.37 -2.29
C GLY A 393 -3.35 -29.01 -1.51
N TYR A 394 -3.61 -30.06 -0.72
CA TYR A 394 -2.56 -30.82 -0.02
C TYR A 394 -1.59 -31.47 -1.01
N ILE A 395 -2.10 -32.18 -2.02
CA ILE A 395 -1.30 -32.89 -3.02
C ILE A 395 -0.37 -31.90 -3.75
N ALA A 396 -0.95 -30.81 -4.23
CA ALA A 396 -0.21 -29.75 -4.92
C ALA A 396 0.88 -29.15 -4.03
N LYS A 397 0.55 -28.84 -2.77
CA LYS A 397 1.53 -28.35 -1.79
C LYS A 397 2.67 -29.36 -1.57
N GLU A 398 2.38 -30.64 -1.38
CA GLU A 398 3.41 -31.67 -1.19
C GLU A 398 4.33 -31.81 -2.41
N LEU A 399 3.77 -31.75 -3.63
CA LEU A 399 4.57 -31.73 -4.86
C LEU A 399 5.48 -30.51 -4.92
N MET A 400 4.92 -29.32 -4.72
CA MET A 400 5.68 -28.07 -4.82
C MET A 400 6.77 -27.99 -3.74
N VAL A 401 6.51 -28.45 -2.52
CA VAL A 401 7.50 -28.46 -1.43
C VAL A 401 8.59 -29.51 -1.66
N LYS A 402 8.22 -30.77 -1.95
CA LYS A 402 9.18 -31.89 -2.00
C LYS A 402 9.91 -32.02 -3.33
N VAL A 403 9.26 -31.61 -4.42
CA VAL A 403 9.78 -31.78 -5.79
C VAL A 403 10.33 -30.45 -6.31
N SER A 404 9.60 -29.34 -6.15
CA SER A 404 10.05 -28.02 -6.62
C SER A 404 10.84 -27.23 -5.58
N GLY A 405 10.92 -27.68 -4.33
CA GLY A 405 11.68 -27.02 -3.26
C GLY A 405 11.03 -25.77 -2.67
N GLU A 406 9.73 -25.52 -2.88
CA GLU A 406 9.02 -24.35 -2.37
C GLU A 406 8.71 -24.46 -0.87
N ALA A 407 9.74 -24.39 -0.02
CA ALA A 407 9.66 -24.61 1.41
C ALA A 407 8.69 -23.65 2.15
N SER A 408 8.44 -22.45 1.61
CA SER A 408 7.52 -21.46 2.18
C SER A 408 6.07 -21.95 2.28
N LEU A 409 5.64 -22.82 1.35
CA LEU A 409 4.29 -23.39 1.35
C LEU A 409 4.05 -24.36 2.51
N ASN A 410 5.10 -24.94 3.08
CA ASN A 410 4.99 -25.95 4.13
C ASN A 410 4.33 -25.40 5.42
N ARG A 411 4.52 -24.11 5.71
CA ARG A 411 3.96 -23.43 6.89
C ARG A 411 2.68 -22.63 6.59
N HIS A 412 2.20 -22.64 5.36
CA HIS A 412 1.07 -21.80 4.97
C HIS A 412 -0.25 -22.35 5.54
N ALA A 413 -0.93 -21.55 6.36
CA ALA A 413 -2.11 -21.94 7.12
C ALA A 413 -3.32 -22.34 6.24
N GLY A 414 -3.36 -21.89 4.99
CA GLY A 414 -4.42 -22.22 4.04
C GLY A 414 -4.44 -23.67 3.55
N PHE A 415 -3.40 -24.48 3.82
CA PHE A 415 -3.39 -25.89 3.43
C PHE A 415 -3.76 -26.80 4.60
N THR A 416 -4.54 -27.85 4.30
CA THR A 416 -4.77 -28.91 5.28
C THR A 416 -3.47 -29.67 5.55
N ARG A 417 -3.30 -30.16 6.79
CA ARG A 417 -2.17 -31.01 7.18
C ARG A 417 -2.43 -32.50 6.91
N SER A 418 -3.69 -32.86 6.71
CA SER A 418 -4.13 -34.23 6.47
C SER A 418 -5.25 -34.25 5.43
N THR A 419 -5.30 -35.33 4.65
CA THR A 419 -6.34 -35.60 3.65
C THR A 419 -6.64 -37.10 3.66
N ALA A 420 -7.79 -37.49 3.09
CA ALA A 420 -8.05 -38.90 2.84
C ALA A 420 -6.94 -39.49 1.96
N PHE A 421 -6.65 -40.78 2.13
CA PHE A 421 -5.59 -41.46 1.35
C PHE A 421 -4.18 -40.84 1.46
N LYS A 422 -3.90 -40.07 2.52
CA LYS A 422 -2.60 -39.40 2.73
C LYS A 422 -1.39 -40.32 2.51
N ALA A 423 -1.41 -41.54 3.08
CA ALA A 423 -0.32 -42.50 2.93
C ALA A 423 -0.11 -42.93 1.46
N THR A 424 -1.19 -43.08 0.70
CA THR A 424 -1.14 -43.40 -0.73
C THR A 424 -0.58 -42.22 -1.53
N ILE A 425 -1.06 -41.00 -1.26
CA ILE A 425 -0.60 -39.76 -1.90
C ILE A 425 0.88 -39.53 -1.62
N ASP A 426 1.32 -39.65 -0.37
CA ASP A 426 2.72 -39.44 0.01
C ASP A 426 3.62 -40.45 -0.72
N LYS A 427 3.19 -41.71 -0.85
CA LYS A 427 3.89 -42.73 -1.66
C LYS A 427 3.93 -42.34 -3.14
N MET A 428 2.84 -41.81 -3.71
CA MET A 428 2.83 -41.33 -5.10
C MET A 428 3.82 -40.18 -5.31
N VAL A 429 3.87 -39.20 -4.42
CA VAL A 429 4.82 -38.06 -4.50
C VAL A 429 6.26 -38.54 -4.37
N VAL A 430 6.56 -39.43 -3.42
CA VAL A 430 7.91 -40.00 -3.26
C VAL A 430 8.31 -40.84 -4.47
N ASN A 431 7.41 -41.65 -5.02
CA ASN A 431 7.66 -42.42 -6.23
C ASN A 431 7.94 -41.51 -7.43
N TYR A 432 7.15 -40.45 -7.60
CA TYR A 432 7.35 -39.47 -8.66
C TYR A 432 8.74 -38.80 -8.55
N LEU A 433 9.14 -38.36 -7.35
CA LEU A 433 10.47 -37.80 -7.09
C LEU A 433 11.60 -38.80 -7.41
N ARG A 434 11.44 -40.06 -7.02
CA ARG A 434 12.43 -41.12 -7.27
C ARG A 434 12.60 -41.39 -8.76
N VAL A 435 11.49 -41.54 -9.50
CA VAL A 435 11.52 -41.76 -10.95
C VAL A 435 12.14 -40.57 -11.67
N GLY A 436 11.79 -39.33 -11.30
CA GLY A 436 12.39 -38.12 -11.86
C GLY A 436 13.92 -38.10 -11.71
N ARG A 437 14.43 -38.47 -10.53
CA ARG A 437 15.89 -38.60 -10.28
C ARG A 437 16.53 -39.70 -11.12
N GLN A 438 15.88 -40.86 -11.25
CA GLN A 438 16.40 -41.99 -12.03
C GLN A 438 16.49 -41.68 -13.53
N LEU A 439 15.52 -40.94 -14.05
CA LEU A 439 15.49 -40.53 -15.45
C LEU A 439 16.45 -39.37 -15.77
N GLY A 440 17.25 -38.91 -14.80
CA GLY A 440 18.15 -37.78 -14.98
C GLY A 440 17.44 -36.49 -15.37
N ILE A 441 16.12 -36.40 -15.10
CA ILE A 441 15.34 -35.19 -15.29
C ILE A 441 15.77 -34.26 -14.15
N GLN A 442 16.92 -33.60 -14.35
CA GLN A 442 17.27 -32.37 -13.66
C GLN A 442 16.04 -31.48 -13.80
N HIS A 443 15.41 -31.14 -12.67
CA HIS A 443 14.19 -30.35 -12.63
C HIS A 443 14.36 -29.13 -13.56
N TYR A 444 13.81 -29.23 -14.77
CA TYR A 444 13.72 -28.12 -15.68
C TYR A 444 12.64 -27.24 -15.06
N ILE A 445 13.06 -26.33 -14.18
CA ILE A 445 12.27 -25.13 -13.93
C ILE A 445 12.17 -24.53 -15.33
N VAL A 446 11.02 -24.71 -15.99
CA VAL A 446 10.78 -24.09 -17.28
C VAL A 446 11.01 -22.59 -17.04
N PRO A 447 12.04 -21.98 -17.66
CA PRO A 447 12.26 -20.56 -17.49
C PRO A 447 10.96 -19.85 -17.88
N ALA A 448 10.52 -18.91 -17.05
CA ALA A 448 9.33 -18.14 -17.35
C ALA A 448 9.50 -17.51 -18.75
N GLY A 449 8.61 -17.86 -19.69
CA GLY A 449 8.66 -17.35 -21.08
C GLY A 449 8.92 -18.38 -22.19
N ILE A 450 9.16 -19.67 -21.89
CA ILE A 450 9.28 -20.71 -22.93
C ILE A 450 8.01 -21.56 -22.99
N THR A 451 7.17 -21.33 -24.02
CA THR A 451 6.15 -22.31 -24.45
C THR A 451 6.84 -23.52 -25.05
N ALA A 452 7.02 -24.57 -24.25
CA ALA A 452 7.54 -25.84 -24.74
C ALA A 452 6.39 -26.71 -25.27
N TYR A 453 6.40 -27.01 -26.57
CA TYR A 453 5.96 -28.30 -27.11
C TYR A 453 6.61 -28.53 -28.48
N GLN A 454 7.71 -29.30 -28.51
CA GLN A 454 8.01 -30.17 -29.64
C GLN A 454 8.24 -31.59 -29.13
N ALA A 455 7.47 -32.48 -29.74
CA ALA A 455 7.22 -33.89 -29.49
C ALA A 455 8.35 -34.75 -28.91
N TYR A 456 7.99 -35.53 -27.87
CA TYR A 456 8.44 -36.91 -27.75
C TYR A 456 7.18 -37.78 -27.79
N ASP A 457 7.12 -38.69 -28.77
CA ASP A 457 6.01 -39.62 -28.96
C ASP A 457 5.93 -40.61 -27.78
N ASP A 458 4.94 -40.43 -26.92
CA ASP A 458 4.50 -41.44 -25.95
C ASP A 458 2.96 -41.46 -25.98
N PRO A 459 2.31 -42.60 -26.30
CA PRO A 459 0.86 -42.68 -26.45
C PRO A 459 0.18 -42.81 -25.08
N VAL A 460 0.28 -41.77 -24.26
CA VAL A 460 -0.58 -41.59 -23.09
C VAL A 460 -1.45 -40.37 -23.35
N VAL A 461 -2.76 -40.61 -23.43
CA VAL A 461 -3.82 -39.62 -23.63
C VAL A 461 -3.47 -38.29 -22.94
N GLY A 462 -2.96 -37.36 -23.75
CA GLY A 462 -2.68 -36.02 -23.30
C GLY A 462 -4.00 -35.35 -22.97
N VAL A 463 -4.25 -35.10 -21.68
CA VAL A 463 -5.14 -34.02 -21.30
C VAL A 463 -4.42 -32.74 -21.73
N VAL A 464 -4.66 -32.32 -22.97
CA VAL A 464 -4.24 -31.01 -23.45
C VAL A 464 -5.10 -30.01 -22.68
N VAL A 465 -4.59 -29.57 -21.54
CA VAL A 465 -5.06 -28.34 -20.93
C VAL A 465 -4.50 -27.24 -21.84
N ASN A 466 -5.27 -26.83 -22.85
CA ASN A 466 -5.03 -25.55 -23.52
C ASN A 466 -5.06 -24.51 -22.40
N SER A 467 -3.89 -24.04 -21.96
CA SER A 467 -3.76 -23.30 -20.72
C SER A 467 -4.19 -21.84 -20.95
N PRO A 468 -5.36 -21.38 -20.45
CA PRO A 468 -5.62 -19.95 -20.33
C PRO A 468 -4.64 -19.27 -19.36
N PHE A 469 -3.84 -20.03 -18.60
CA PHE A 469 -3.02 -19.51 -17.50
C PHE A 469 -1.70 -18.86 -17.92
N THR A 470 -1.20 -19.13 -19.13
CA THR A 470 -0.05 -18.38 -19.66
C THR A 470 -0.36 -16.88 -19.73
N ALA A 471 -1.63 -16.50 -19.96
CA ALA A 471 -2.07 -15.11 -19.96
C ALA A 471 -2.17 -14.50 -18.54
N LEU A 472 -2.56 -15.28 -17.53
CA LEU A 472 -2.75 -14.80 -16.15
C LEU A 472 -1.44 -14.51 -15.41
N PHE A 473 -0.37 -15.26 -15.69
CA PHE A 473 0.89 -15.15 -14.95
C PHE A 473 2.15 -15.05 -15.82
N GLY A 474 2.06 -15.36 -17.13
CA GLY A 474 3.23 -15.42 -18.01
C GLY A 474 3.68 -14.07 -18.57
N ALA A 475 2.77 -13.10 -18.74
CA ALA A 475 3.10 -11.84 -19.42
C ALA A 475 4.00 -10.88 -18.62
N ASN A 476 4.00 -10.96 -17.27
CA ASN A 476 4.80 -10.06 -16.41
C ASN A 476 6.14 -10.66 -15.94
N LEU A 477 6.49 -11.89 -16.36
CA LEU A 477 7.79 -12.51 -16.06
C LEU A 477 8.75 -12.49 -17.26
N ALA A 478 8.33 -11.94 -18.41
CA ALA A 478 9.09 -11.88 -19.65
C ALA A 478 9.76 -10.52 -19.93
N ASN A 479 9.72 -9.56 -18.98
CA ASN A 479 10.38 -8.26 -19.07
C ASN A 479 11.29 -7.99 -17.87
#